data_AF-A0A1B7ZE53-F1
#
_entry.id   AF-A0A1B7ZE53-F1
#
_cell.length_a   1.000
_cell.length_b   1.000
_cell.length_c   1.000
_cell.angle_alpha   90.00
_cell.angle_beta   90.00
_cell.angle_gamma   90.00
#
_symmetry.space_group_name_H-M   'P 1'
#
loop_
_entity.id
_entity.type
_entity.pdbx_description
1 polymer ?
#
loop_
_entity_poly.entity_id
_entity_poly.type
_entity_poly.pdbx_seq_one_letter_code
_entity_poly.pdbx_strand_id
1 'polypeptide(L)'
;MNYIKIALTISFLVVTTVSNAQLEPGLLFGLTNATTSEINAVTTAEIGTMVYNTDVKEIYVFDGTSWASNSQPNVYMGVLTITSTGIINVTGIPFQPSQISFTAHANIEALNIDSDNGTRNNDSGIANTYGSMNGFARNDNGTTTQQVIYVGGSGNSINDISRFSSSNACIAIRYSNQNGDKLGITSASLNSFNTNGFTLTVGSHADNLVVLYQAYK
;
A
#
# COMPACT_ATOMS: atom_id res chain seq x y z
N MET A 1 30.30 -63.67 5.12
CA MET A 1 30.42 -62.23 5.43
C MET A 1 30.36 -62.08 6.95
N ASN A 2 31.35 -61.47 7.59
CA ASN A 2 31.47 -61.47 9.05
C ASN A 2 30.41 -60.53 9.65
N TYR A 3 29.45 -61.04 10.43
CA TYR A 3 28.32 -60.28 10.99
C TYR A 3 28.77 -59.05 11.77
N ILE A 4 29.95 -59.11 12.38
CA ILE A 4 30.59 -57.99 13.07
C ILE A 4 30.85 -56.82 12.11
N LYS A 5 31.30 -57.10 10.89
CA LYS A 5 31.57 -56.05 9.87
C LYS A 5 30.27 -55.40 9.40
N ILE A 6 29.21 -56.17 9.23
CA ILE A 6 27.89 -55.65 8.81
C ILE A 6 27.31 -54.75 9.91
N ALA A 7 27.37 -55.19 11.17
CA ALA A 7 26.90 -54.41 12.31
C ALA A 7 27.66 -53.10 12.49
N LEU A 8 28.99 -53.11 12.32
CA LEU A 8 29.82 -51.90 12.37
C LEU A 8 29.48 -50.92 11.24
N THR A 9 29.28 -51.41 10.02
CA THR A 9 28.89 -50.56 8.88
C THR A 9 27.51 -49.93 9.08
N ILE A 10 26.53 -50.69 9.59
CA ILE A 10 25.18 -50.18 9.87
C ILE A 10 25.22 -49.15 11.00
N SER A 11 25.95 -49.41 12.10
CA SER A 11 26.12 -48.43 13.18
C SER A 11 26.79 -47.14 12.69
N PHE A 12 27.81 -47.24 11.84
CA PHE A 12 28.48 -46.06 11.29
C PHE A 12 27.54 -45.26 10.38
N LEU A 13 26.73 -45.93 9.56
CA LEU A 13 25.75 -45.30 8.68
C LEU A 13 24.61 -44.62 9.47
N VAL A 14 24.12 -45.25 10.54
CA VAL A 14 23.08 -44.69 11.42
C VAL A 14 23.58 -43.49 12.21
N VAL A 15 24.85 -43.48 12.65
CA VAL A 15 25.47 -42.32 13.31
C VAL A 15 25.58 -41.13 12.34
N THR A 16 25.85 -41.38 11.05
CA THR A 16 25.94 -40.30 10.04
C THR A 16 24.58 -39.72 9.63
N THR A 17 23.47 -40.45 9.79
CA THR A 17 22.13 -39.97 9.40
C THR A 17 21.38 -39.24 10.52
N VAL A 18 21.84 -39.32 11.78
CA VAL A 18 21.27 -38.60 12.95
C VAL A 18 22.05 -37.35 13.35
N SER A 19 23.11 -37.00 12.62
CA SER A 19 23.76 -35.69 12.69
C SER A 19 22.82 -34.64 12.10
N ASN A 20 21.79 -34.29 12.87
CA ASN A 20 20.91 -33.18 12.57
C ASN A 20 21.79 -31.95 12.31
N ALA A 21 21.62 -31.30 11.16
CA ALA A 21 22.17 -29.97 10.91
C ALA A 21 21.41 -28.97 11.80
N GLN A 22 21.74 -28.94 13.08
CA GLN A 22 21.22 -27.95 14.04
C GLN A 22 22.20 -26.80 14.10
N LEU A 23 21.67 -25.57 14.01
CA LEU A 23 22.45 -24.37 14.29
C LEU A 23 22.93 -24.46 15.75
N GLU A 24 24.24 -24.38 15.96
CA GLU A 24 24.83 -24.31 17.30
C GLU A 24 24.45 -22.95 17.90
N PRO A 25 23.74 -22.89 19.05
CA PRO A 25 23.26 -21.62 19.60
C PRO A 25 24.37 -20.60 19.88
N GLY A 26 25.60 -21.04 20.17
CA GLY A 26 26.77 -20.18 20.33
C GLY A 26 27.31 -19.57 19.03
N LEU A 27 26.96 -20.10 17.86
CA LEU A 27 27.27 -19.54 16.54
C LEU A 27 26.24 -18.47 16.10
N LEU A 28 25.17 -18.27 16.86
CA LEU A 28 24.20 -17.21 16.57
C LEU A 28 24.81 -15.85 16.91
N PHE A 29 24.77 -14.93 15.95
CA PHE A 29 25.08 -13.53 16.21
C PHE A 29 23.98 -12.92 17.09
N GLY A 30 24.35 -12.47 18.30
CA GLY A 30 23.47 -11.77 19.22
C GLY A 30 23.55 -10.25 19.04
N LEU A 31 22.41 -9.58 19.17
CA LEU A 31 22.34 -8.13 19.28
C LEU A 31 22.36 -7.72 20.76
N THR A 32 22.79 -6.49 21.03
CA THR A 32 22.56 -5.86 22.34
C THR A 32 21.05 -5.74 22.55
N ASN A 33 20.58 -6.15 23.74
CA ASN A 33 19.19 -6.06 24.14
C ASN A 33 19.00 -4.83 25.03
N ALA A 34 18.00 -4.00 24.74
CA ALA A 34 17.68 -2.82 25.54
C ALA A 34 16.19 -2.47 25.42
N THR A 35 15.64 -1.81 26.44
CA THR A 35 14.29 -1.25 26.40
C THR A 35 14.22 -0.06 25.44
N THR A 36 13.02 0.34 25.03
CA THR A 36 12.79 1.53 24.19
C THR A 36 13.37 2.78 24.84
N SER A 37 13.25 2.90 26.16
CA SER A 37 13.80 4.04 26.90
C SER A 37 15.33 4.07 26.88
N GLU A 38 15.97 2.91 27.05
CA GLU A 38 17.43 2.80 27.02
C GLU A 38 17.97 3.09 25.61
N ILE A 39 17.32 2.56 24.57
CA ILE A 39 17.65 2.81 23.17
C ILE A 39 17.58 4.30 22.84
N ASN A 40 16.47 4.97 23.18
CA ASN A 40 16.27 6.39 22.91
C ASN A 40 17.21 7.30 23.72
N ALA A 41 17.81 6.82 24.81
CA ALA A 41 18.82 7.55 25.57
C ALA A 41 20.22 7.51 24.91
N VAL A 42 20.45 6.63 23.94
CA VAL A 42 21.73 6.56 23.22
C VAL A 42 21.83 7.70 22.21
N THR A 43 22.74 8.65 22.45
CA THR A 43 22.95 9.84 21.60
C THR A 43 24.19 9.77 20.71
N THR A 44 25.03 8.74 20.87
CA THR A 44 26.34 8.61 20.20
C THR A 44 26.42 7.36 19.32
N ALA A 45 25.30 6.83 18.87
CA ALA A 45 25.29 5.67 17.98
C ALA A 45 25.81 6.05 16.58
N GLU A 46 26.60 5.17 15.97
CA GLU A 46 26.99 5.31 14.57
C GLU A 46 25.85 4.82 13.65
N ILE A 47 25.76 5.39 12.46
CA ILE A 47 24.76 4.99 11.45
C ILE A 47 24.90 3.50 11.14
N GLY A 48 23.77 2.79 11.12
CA GLY A 48 23.73 1.35 10.86
C GLY A 48 23.94 0.47 12.09
N THR A 49 24.14 1.05 13.28
CA THR A 49 24.16 0.30 14.54
C THR A 49 22.82 -0.42 14.72
N MET A 50 22.87 -1.69 15.13
CA MET A 50 21.68 -2.51 15.36
C MET A 50 21.54 -2.86 16.85
N VAL A 51 20.30 -2.80 17.35
CA VAL A 51 19.94 -3.17 18.73
C VAL A 51 18.63 -3.95 18.69
N TYR A 52 18.44 -4.89 19.61
CA TYR A 52 17.16 -5.56 19.80
C TYR A 52 16.37 -4.86 20.91
N ASN A 53 15.21 -4.30 20.56
CA ASN A 53 14.33 -3.66 21.52
C ASN A 53 13.49 -4.71 22.25
N THR A 54 13.68 -4.84 23.55
CA THR A 54 13.02 -5.87 24.37
C THR A 54 11.55 -5.58 24.67
N ASP A 55 11.11 -4.32 24.61
CA ASP A 55 9.70 -3.96 24.87
C ASP A 55 8.82 -4.35 23.69
N VAL A 56 9.26 -4.05 22.48
CA VAL A 56 8.51 -4.30 21.23
C VAL A 56 8.94 -5.57 20.50
N LYS A 57 10.05 -6.19 20.92
CA LYS A 57 10.60 -7.45 20.39
C LYS A 57 11.05 -7.37 18.92
N GLU A 58 11.67 -6.25 18.53
CA GLU A 58 12.09 -5.96 17.15
C GLU A 58 13.55 -5.49 17.08
N ILE A 59 14.15 -5.64 15.90
CA ILE A 59 15.46 -5.07 15.60
C ILE A 59 15.28 -3.60 15.21
N TYR A 60 16.01 -2.73 15.88
CA TYR A 60 16.12 -1.31 15.56
C TYR A 60 17.48 -1.03 14.93
N VAL A 61 17.49 -0.15 13.93
CA VAL A 61 18.70 0.34 13.26
C VAL A 61 18.77 1.85 13.47
N PHE A 62 19.95 2.36 13.84
CA PHE A 62 20.18 3.80 13.93
C PHE A 62 20.37 4.39 12.53
N ASP A 63 19.53 5.34 12.13
CA ASP A 63 19.57 5.97 10.81
C ASP A 63 20.51 7.20 10.74
N GLY A 64 21.15 7.56 11.84
CA GLY A 64 21.98 8.76 12.01
C GLY A 64 21.31 9.89 12.79
N THR A 65 19.99 9.80 12.98
CA THR A 65 19.20 10.77 13.76
C THR A 65 18.34 10.06 14.81
N SER A 66 17.75 8.92 14.47
CA SER A 66 16.80 8.19 15.31
C SER A 66 16.96 6.67 15.18
N TRP A 67 16.39 5.95 16.13
CA TRP A 67 16.29 4.50 16.06
C TRP A 67 15.01 4.10 15.34
N ALA A 68 15.13 3.41 14.20
CA ALA A 68 14.00 2.96 13.40
C ALA A 68 13.85 1.44 13.49
N SER A 69 12.62 0.96 13.71
CA SER A 69 12.31 -0.46 13.61
C SER A 69 12.49 -0.95 12.17
N ASN A 70 13.20 -2.08 12.02
CA ASN A 70 13.36 -2.77 10.75
C ASN A 70 12.20 -3.74 10.43
N SER A 71 11.17 -3.78 11.28
CA SER A 71 10.01 -4.67 11.14
C SER A 71 8.73 -3.96 10.68
N GLN A 72 8.78 -2.63 10.54
CA GLN A 72 7.66 -1.82 10.07
C GLN A 72 7.25 -2.24 8.64
N PRO A 73 5.94 -2.39 8.34
CA PRO A 73 5.48 -2.65 6.99
C PRO A 73 5.96 -1.55 6.05
N ASN A 74 6.59 -1.92 4.93
CA ASN A 74 6.97 -0.96 3.88
C ASN A 74 5.81 -0.59 2.95
N VAL A 75 4.67 -1.28 3.12
CA VAL A 75 3.43 -1.07 2.37
C VAL A 75 2.26 -1.06 3.33
N TYR A 76 1.39 -0.07 3.18
CA TYR A 76 0.12 0.03 3.90
C TYR A 76 -1.01 0.12 2.89
N MET A 77 -2.00 -0.77 3.01
CA MET A 77 -3.19 -0.75 2.15
C MET A 77 -4.35 -0.14 2.92
N GLY A 78 -5.11 0.73 2.27
CA GLY A 78 -6.27 1.34 2.88
C GLY A 78 -7.33 1.71 1.86
N VAL A 79 -8.39 2.33 2.37
CA VAL A 79 -9.54 2.80 1.60
C VAL A 79 -9.93 4.19 2.06
N LEU A 80 -10.41 5.01 1.13
CA LEU A 80 -11.04 6.29 1.41
C LEU A 80 -12.28 6.47 0.53
N THR A 81 -13.17 7.38 0.93
CA THR A 81 -14.33 7.76 0.13
C THR A 81 -14.28 9.26 -0.15
N ILE A 82 -14.36 9.64 -1.42
CA ILE A 82 -14.57 11.03 -1.84
C ILE A 82 -16.07 11.29 -1.86
N THR A 83 -16.53 12.25 -1.04
CA THR A 83 -17.96 12.61 -0.93
C THR A 83 -18.25 14.06 -1.27
N SER A 84 -17.23 14.89 -1.44
CA SER A 84 -17.33 16.30 -1.79
C SER A 84 -15.97 16.84 -2.25
N THR A 85 -15.95 18.06 -2.79
CA THR A 85 -14.71 18.80 -3.07
C THR A 85 -14.02 19.27 -1.78
N GLY A 86 -12.72 19.55 -1.84
CA GLY A 86 -11.95 20.06 -0.70
C GLY A 86 -10.80 19.14 -0.29
N ILE A 87 -10.38 19.27 0.97
CA ILE A 87 -9.21 18.57 1.51
C ILE A 87 -9.62 17.26 2.18
N ILE A 88 -8.91 16.17 1.85
CA ILE A 88 -9.00 14.89 2.57
C ILE A 88 -7.66 14.62 3.22
N ASN A 89 -7.67 14.45 4.55
CA ASN A 89 -6.50 14.01 5.31
C ASN A 89 -6.61 12.50 5.56
N VAL A 90 -5.68 11.74 4.99
CA VAL A 90 -5.53 10.32 5.28
C VAL A 90 -4.46 10.18 6.35
N THR A 91 -4.82 9.59 7.49
CA THR A 91 -3.97 9.44 8.68
C THR A 91 -3.97 7.99 9.16
N GLY A 92 -3.04 7.62 10.03
CA GLY A 92 -2.97 6.28 10.61
C GLY A 92 -2.10 5.30 9.82
N ILE A 93 -1.40 5.80 8.80
CA ILE A 93 -0.33 5.05 8.13
C ILE A 93 0.89 5.08 9.06
N PRO A 94 1.54 3.94 9.37
CA PRO A 94 2.58 3.85 10.39
C PRO A 94 3.94 4.42 9.95
N PHE A 95 3.99 5.11 8.81
CA PHE A 95 5.16 5.77 8.24
C PHE A 95 4.73 6.95 7.37
N GLN A 96 5.69 7.82 7.05
CA GLN A 96 5.52 8.83 6.02
C GLN A 96 5.66 8.16 4.65
N PRO A 97 4.62 8.17 3.80
CA PRO A 97 4.75 7.60 2.47
C PRO A 97 5.65 8.45 1.58
N SER A 98 6.38 7.81 0.68
CA SER A 98 7.08 8.46 -0.45
C SER A 98 6.34 8.29 -1.77
N GLN A 99 5.44 7.31 -1.86
CA GLN A 99 4.61 7.04 -3.02
C GLN A 99 3.30 6.36 -2.62
N ILE A 100 2.25 6.59 -3.42
CA ILE A 100 0.94 5.99 -3.26
C ILE A 100 0.41 5.56 -4.63
N SER A 101 -0.12 4.35 -4.73
CA SER A 101 -0.93 3.90 -5.87
C SER A 101 -2.41 3.92 -5.51
N PHE A 102 -3.26 4.24 -6.48
CA PHE A 102 -4.70 4.37 -6.32
C PHE A 102 -5.44 3.56 -7.38
N THR A 103 -6.54 2.93 -6.96
CA THR A 103 -7.48 2.26 -7.86
C THR A 103 -8.90 2.59 -7.42
N ALA A 104 -9.76 2.88 -8.39
CA ALA A 104 -11.17 3.10 -8.15
C ALA A 104 -12.01 2.71 -9.37
N HIS A 105 -13.29 2.50 -9.13
CA HIS A 105 -14.26 2.09 -10.13
C HIS A 105 -15.45 3.04 -10.11
N ALA A 106 -15.97 3.39 -11.28
CA ALA A 106 -17.17 4.20 -11.39
C ALA A 106 -18.35 3.50 -10.67
N ASN A 107 -19.20 4.30 -10.02
CA ASN A 107 -20.43 3.88 -9.34
C ASN A 107 -20.23 2.85 -8.21
N ILE A 108 -19.06 2.88 -7.58
CA ILE A 108 -18.83 2.29 -6.26
C ILE A 108 -18.78 3.44 -5.25
N GLU A 109 -19.95 3.79 -4.72
CA GLU A 109 -20.17 4.99 -3.91
C GLU A 109 -20.02 4.72 -2.40
N ALA A 110 -20.11 3.46 -1.97
CA ALA A 110 -19.98 3.03 -0.58
C ALA A 110 -19.21 1.72 -0.46
N LEU A 111 -18.64 1.48 0.73
CA LEU A 111 -17.74 0.34 0.99
C LEU A 111 -18.41 -1.02 0.87
N ASN A 112 -19.72 -1.07 1.13
CA ASN A 112 -20.50 -2.31 1.16
C ASN A 112 -21.77 -2.08 0.36
N ILE A 113 -21.73 -2.40 -0.93
CA ILE A 113 -22.90 -2.36 -1.82
C ILE A 113 -22.96 -3.67 -2.61
N ASP A 114 -24.17 -4.22 -2.70
CA ASP A 114 -24.51 -5.38 -3.52
C ASP A 114 -25.93 -5.15 -4.07
N SER A 115 -26.01 -4.22 -5.02
CA SER A 115 -27.24 -3.82 -5.69
C SER A 115 -26.92 -3.39 -7.11
N ASP A 116 -27.96 -3.28 -7.95
CA ASP A 116 -27.82 -2.52 -9.19
C ASP A 116 -27.60 -1.03 -8.88
N ASN A 117 -27.46 -0.24 -9.93
CA ASN A 117 -27.22 1.20 -9.86
C ASN A 117 -28.46 2.01 -9.41
N GLY A 118 -29.55 1.38 -8.97
CA GLY A 118 -30.69 2.04 -8.35
C GLY A 118 -31.42 3.06 -9.24
N THR A 119 -31.24 2.96 -10.57
CA THR A 119 -31.88 3.85 -11.54
C THR A 119 -32.83 3.09 -12.47
N ARG A 120 -33.51 3.82 -13.36
CA ARG A 120 -34.37 3.23 -14.39
C ARG A 120 -33.55 2.50 -15.47
N ASN A 121 -34.21 1.62 -16.20
CA ASN A 121 -33.61 0.95 -17.36
C ASN A 121 -33.15 1.97 -18.42
N ASN A 122 -32.02 1.67 -19.08
CA ASN A 122 -31.44 2.48 -20.16
C ASN A 122 -31.21 3.94 -19.73
N ASP A 123 -30.74 4.15 -18.50
CA ASP A 123 -30.42 5.50 -18.02
C ASP A 123 -29.15 6.03 -18.68
N SER A 124 -29.16 7.29 -19.14
CA SER A 124 -28.00 7.92 -19.80
C SER A 124 -27.19 8.80 -18.85
N GLY A 125 -27.43 8.71 -17.54
CA GLY A 125 -26.79 9.50 -16.50
C GLY A 125 -25.54 8.87 -15.92
N ILE A 126 -24.96 9.58 -14.94
CA ILE A 126 -23.73 9.21 -14.22
C ILE A 126 -23.83 7.81 -13.60
N ALA A 127 -24.95 7.52 -12.95
CA ALA A 127 -25.22 6.23 -12.30
C ALA A 127 -25.21 5.03 -13.27
N ASN A 128 -25.18 5.24 -14.58
CA ASN A 128 -25.01 4.16 -15.56
C ASN A 128 -23.64 4.19 -16.26
N THR A 129 -22.66 4.91 -15.74
CA THR A 129 -21.25 4.81 -16.16
C THR A 129 -20.57 3.59 -15.52
N TYR A 130 -19.81 2.82 -16.30
CA TYR A 130 -18.88 1.84 -15.74
C TYR A 130 -17.46 2.15 -16.21
N GLY A 131 -16.46 1.70 -15.46
CA GLY A 131 -15.06 1.89 -15.82
C GLY A 131 -14.16 1.91 -14.61
N SER A 132 -12.86 1.96 -14.86
CA SER A 132 -11.84 1.82 -13.83
C SER A 132 -10.71 2.80 -14.07
N MET A 133 -10.11 3.26 -12.98
CA MET A 133 -8.91 4.08 -13.03
C MET A 133 -7.75 3.42 -12.29
N ASN A 134 -6.54 3.72 -12.77
CA ASN A 134 -5.30 3.49 -12.05
C ASN A 134 -4.55 4.82 -12.00
N GLY A 135 -4.08 5.19 -10.83
CA GLY A 135 -3.27 6.39 -10.66
C GLY A 135 -2.20 6.22 -9.60
N PHE A 136 -1.28 7.17 -9.55
CA PHE A 136 -0.24 7.22 -8.54
C PHE A 136 0.15 8.66 -8.23
N ALA A 137 0.77 8.84 -7.07
CA ALA A 137 1.54 10.02 -6.73
C ALA A 137 2.82 9.59 -6.02
N ARG A 138 3.95 10.23 -6.32
CA ARG A 138 5.26 9.94 -5.71
C ARG A 138 6.05 11.21 -5.49
N ASN A 139 6.93 11.18 -4.50
CA ASN A 139 7.88 12.22 -4.21
C ASN A 139 9.23 11.90 -4.88
N ASP A 140 9.55 12.62 -5.95
CA ASP A 140 10.84 12.55 -6.64
C ASP A 140 11.74 13.69 -6.11
N ASN A 141 12.44 13.45 -4.99
CA ASN A 141 13.38 14.38 -4.35
C ASN A 141 12.79 15.78 -4.03
N GLY A 142 11.58 15.83 -3.48
CA GLY A 142 10.88 17.07 -3.12
C GLY A 142 9.93 17.58 -4.20
N THR A 143 9.90 16.95 -5.38
CA THR A 143 8.92 17.24 -6.43
C THR A 143 7.85 16.15 -6.45
N THR A 144 6.58 16.53 -6.39
CA THR A 144 5.49 15.58 -6.57
C THR A 144 5.28 15.27 -8.06
N THR A 145 5.44 14.00 -8.42
CA THR A 145 5.03 13.45 -9.71
C THR A 145 3.76 12.65 -9.52
N GLN A 146 2.74 12.87 -10.35
CA GLN A 146 1.49 12.12 -10.29
C GLN A 146 0.92 11.88 -11.68
N GLN A 147 0.08 10.86 -11.80
CA GLN A 147 -0.61 10.52 -13.02
C GLN A 147 -1.86 9.71 -12.69
N VAL A 148 -2.90 9.85 -13.51
CA VAL A 148 -4.04 8.95 -13.51
C VAL A 148 -4.46 8.61 -14.94
N ILE A 149 -4.94 7.39 -15.14
CA ILE A 149 -5.54 6.91 -16.38
C ILE A 149 -6.86 6.23 -16.02
N TYR A 150 -7.92 6.56 -16.77
CA TYR A 150 -9.25 5.98 -16.68
C TYR A 150 -9.74 5.57 -18.06
N VAL A 151 -10.46 4.44 -18.11
CA VAL A 151 -11.23 4.00 -19.27
C VAL A 151 -12.58 3.45 -18.81
N GLY A 152 -13.63 3.71 -19.58
CA GLY A 152 -14.99 3.28 -19.27
C GLY A 152 -15.99 3.53 -20.40
N GLY A 153 -17.27 3.38 -20.08
CA GLY A 153 -18.39 3.53 -20.99
C GLY A 153 -19.70 3.66 -20.21
N SER A 154 -20.82 3.36 -20.86
CA SER A 154 -22.14 3.38 -20.22
C SER A 154 -22.85 2.04 -20.37
N GLY A 155 -23.57 1.62 -19.33
CA GLY A 155 -24.39 0.41 -19.33
C GLY A 155 -25.67 0.52 -20.17
N ASN A 156 -26.02 1.72 -20.65
CA ASN A 156 -27.18 1.94 -21.53
C ASN A 156 -26.92 1.41 -22.96
N SER A 157 -25.74 1.74 -23.48
CA SER A 157 -25.16 1.28 -24.73
C SER A 157 -23.72 1.83 -24.78
N ILE A 158 -22.85 1.18 -25.55
CA ILE A 158 -21.51 1.69 -25.85
C ILE A 158 -21.50 2.10 -27.33
N ASN A 159 -21.84 3.36 -27.59
CA ASN A 159 -21.67 3.94 -28.93
C ASN A 159 -20.25 4.48 -29.08
N ASP A 160 -19.71 5.07 -28.00
CA ASP A 160 -18.34 5.53 -27.87
C ASP A 160 -17.77 5.21 -26.48
N ILE A 161 -16.44 5.26 -26.36
CA ILE A 161 -15.73 5.02 -25.09
C ILE A 161 -15.43 6.32 -24.34
N SER A 162 -15.45 6.25 -23.00
CA SER A 162 -14.97 7.30 -22.12
C SER A 162 -13.53 7.02 -21.73
N ARG A 163 -12.67 8.04 -21.84
CA ARG A 163 -11.26 7.96 -21.46
C ARG A 163 -10.80 9.26 -20.82
N PHE A 164 -9.93 9.15 -19.83
CA PHE A 164 -9.34 10.30 -19.15
C PHE A 164 -7.91 9.97 -18.75
N SER A 165 -7.01 10.94 -18.92
CA SER A 165 -5.62 10.84 -18.50
C SER A 165 -5.14 12.22 -18.08
N SER A 166 -4.43 12.33 -16.96
CA SER A 166 -3.95 13.61 -16.45
C SER A 166 -2.77 13.44 -15.52
N SER A 167 -1.77 14.31 -15.66
CA SER A 167 -0.66 14.49 -14.72
C SER A 167 -1.00 15.49 -13.60
N ASN A 168 -2.17 16.14 -13.67
CA ASN A 168 -2.64 17.09 -12.66
C ASN A 168 -3.50 16.41 -11.57
N ALA A 169 -3.68 15.08 -11.63
CA ALA A 169 -4.44 14.31 -10.66
C ALA A 169 -3.82 12.92 -10.46
N CYS A 170 -4.04 12.31 -9.29
CA CYS A 170 -3.67 10.93 -8.98
C CYS A 170 -4.90 10.02 -8.84
N ILE A 171 -6.11 10.60 -8.80
CA ILE A 171 -7.40 9.92 -8.73
C ILE A 171 -8.32 10.65 -9.71
N ALA A 172 -8.98 9.91 -10.62
CA ALA A 172 -9.99 10.49 -11.50
C ALA A 172 -10.90 9.42 -12.12
N ILE A 173 -12.21 9.65 -12.08
CA ILE A 173 -13.22 8.94 -12.86
C ILE A 173 -13.93 9.96 -13.76
N ARG A 174 -14.03 9.67 -15.06
CA ARG A 174 -14.81 10.47 -16.02
C ARG A 174 -16.14 9.79 -16.30
N TYR A 175 -17.20 10.33 -15.70
CA TYR A 175 -18.57 9.84 -15.91
C TYR A 175 -19.09 10.28 -17.28
N SER A 176 -19.79 9.37 -17.97
CA SER A 176 -20.21 9.59 -19.35
C SER A 176 -21.53 8.92 -19.71
N ASN A 177 -22.20 9.47 -20.71
CA ASN A 177 -23.38 8.85 -21.29
C ASN A 177 -23.01 7.76 -22.33
N GLN A 178 -24.01 7.23 -23.04
CA GLN A 178 -23.87 6.19 -24.06
C GLN A 178 -23.00 6.57 -25.27
N ASN A 179 -22.86 7.87 -25.56
CA ASN A 179 -22.04 8.40 -26.64
C ASN A 179 -20.66 8.85 -26.13
N GLY A 180 -20.24 8.41 -24.94
CA GLY A 180 -18.97 8.83 -24.36
C GLY A 180 -18.91 10.33 -24.01
N ASP A 181 -20.02 11.06 -24.06
CA ASP A 181 -20.07 12.48 -23.69
C ASP A 181 -19.84 12.64 -22.20
N LYS A 182 -19.07 13.66 -21.81
CA LYS A 182 -18.74 13.91 -20.40
C LYS A 182 -19.96 14.40 -19.64
N LEU A 183 -20.35 13.67 -18.60
CA LEU A 183 -21.36 14.09 -17.63
C LEU A 183 -20.74 14.72 -16.39
N GLY A 184 -19.53 14.31 -16.02
CA GLY A 184 -18.83 14.84 -14.85
C GLY A 184 -17.48 14.16 -14.62
N ILE A 185 -16.72 14.69 -13.66
CA ILE A 185 -15.46 14.07 -13.20
C ILE A 185 -15.42 14.17 -11.67
N THR A 186 -15.13 13.05 -11.01
CA THR A 186 -14.64 13.06 -9.63
C THR A 186 -13.12 12.90 -9.68
N SER A 187 -12.35 13.86 -9.16
CA SER A 187 -10.89 13.87 -9.23
C SER A 187 -10.21 14.45 -8.00
N ALA A 188 -9.03 13.92 -7.68
CA ALA A 188 -8.18 14.43 -6.63
C ALA A 188 -6.69 14.39 -7.02
N SER A 189 -5.94 15.32 -6.44
CA SER A 189 -4.49 15.45 -6.58
C SER A 189 -3.82 15.34 -5.22
N LEU A 190 -2.57 14.88 -5.20
CA LEU A 190 -1.78 14.88 -3.98
C LEU A 190 -1.41 16.31 -3.60
N ASN A 191 -1.65 16.67 -2.34
CA ASN A 191 -1.22 17.95 -1.76
C ASN A 191 0.12 17.78 -1.04
N SER A 192 0.21 16.79 -0.13
CA SER A 192 1.43 16.53 0.64
C SER A 192 1.53 15.09 1.13
N PHE A 193 2.76 14.63 1.31
CA PHE A 193 3.07 13.47 2.15
C PHE A 193 3.33 13.94 3.58
N ASN A 194 2.76 13.26 4.56
CA ASN A 194 2.78 13.63 5.96
C ASN A 194 3.41 12.49 6.80
N THR A 195 3.84 12.79 8.03
CA THR A 195 4.54 11.83 8.91
C THR A 195 3.80 10.50 9.10
N ASN A 196 2.47 10.50 9.09
CA ASN A 196 1.62 9.32 9.32
C ASN A 196 0.50 9.17 8.27
N GLY A 197 0.76 9.64 7.05
CA GLY A 197 -0.22 9.59 5.97
C GLY A 197 0.01 10.61 4.87
N PHE A 198 -1.07 11.14 4.30
CA PHE A 198 -1.01 12.07 3.18
C PHE A 198 -2.27 12.93 3.09
N THR A 199 -2.16 14.03 2.36
CA THR A 199 -3.27 14.96 2.12
C THR A 199 -3.59 15.01 0.64
N LEU A 200 -4.87 14.86 0.29
CA LEU A 200 -5.39 15.03 -1.06
C LEU A 200 -6.19 16.33 -1.16
N THR A 201 -6.18 16.93 -2.35
CA THR A 201 -7.12 17.99 -2.74
C THR A 201 -8.06 17.45 -3.82
N VAL A 202 -9.34 17.33 -3.48
CA VAL A 202 -10.43 16.97 -4.39
C VAL A 202 -10.83 18.21 -5.17
N GLY A 203 -10.41 18.28 -6.44
CA GLY A 203 -10.66 19.42 -7.31
C GLY A 203 -12.02 19.39 -7.99
N SER A 204 -12.60 18.21 -8.17
CA SER A 204 -13.94 18.05 -8.73
C SER A 204 -14.64 16.83 -8.12
N HIS A 205 -15.96 16.94 -7.97
CA HIS A 205 -16.81 15.87 -7.48
C HIS A 205 -18.08 15.87 -8.32
N ALA A 206 -18.31 14.78 -9.04
CA ALA A 206 -19.53 14.55 -9.81
C ALA A 206 -20.40 13.48 -9.15
N ASP A 207 -19.77 12.54 -8.46
CA ASP A 207 -20.39 11.50 -7.67
C ASP A 207 -19.44 10.96 -6.60
N ASN A 208 -19.97 10.27 -5.61
CA ASN A 208 -19.20 9.62 -4.57
C ASN A 208 -18.30 8.54 -5.16
N LEU A 209 -17.12 8.37 -4.57
CA LEU A 209 -16.13 7.43 -5.07
C LEU A 209 -15.35 6.77 -3.95
N VAL A 210 -15.47 5.45 -3.84
CA VAL A 210 -14.57 4.62 -3.05
C VAL A 210 -13.25 4.44 -3.81
N VAL A 211 -12.14 4.68 -3.12
CA VAL A 211 -10.79 4.55 -3.66
C VAL A 211 -9.98 3.63 -2.75
N LEU A 212 -9.45 2.57 -3.34
CA LEU A 212 -8.42 1.74 -2.70
C LEU A 212 -7.06 2.37 -2.94
N TYR A 213 -6.20 2.34 -1.93
CA TYR A 213 -4.83 2.84 -2.06
C TYR A 213 -3.80 1.90 -1.43
N GLN A 214 -2.58 1.97 -1.96
CA GLN A 214 -1.39 1.37 -1.36
C GLN A 214 -0.35 2.47 -1.17
N ALA A 215 0.00 2.76 0.07
CA ALA A 215 1.06 3.69 0.43
C ALA A 215 2.35 2.92 0.67
N TYR A 216 3.47 3.44 0.19
CA TYR A 216 4.78 2.84 0.36
C TYR A 216 5.70 3.82 1.07
N LYS A 217 6.54 3.30 1.96
CA LYS A 217 7.58 4.06 2.65
C LYS A 217 8.60 4.57 1.66
#